data_AF-A0A834ECY2-F1
#
_entry.id   AF-A0A834ECY2-F1
#
_cell.length_a   1.000
_cell.length_b   1.000
_cell.length_c   1.000
_cell.angle_alpha   90.00
_cell.angle_beta   90.00
_cell.angle_gamma   90.00
#
_symmetry.space_group_name_H-M   'P 1'
#
loop_
_entity.id
_entity.type
_entity.pdbx_description
1 polymer ?
#
loop_
_entity_poly.entity_id
_entity_poly.type
_entity_poly.pdbx_seq_one_letter_code
_entity_poly.pdbx_strand_id
1 'polypeptide(L)'
;MEIGSAALTILVECWDGHLTPPEVASLADRASRARDSNMVRAAAELALSCLPHAHALNPNEIQRALVQCKEQDNLMLEKACMAVEEAAKGGGVYPEVLFEVAHQWFWLYEQTAVHPYHTEPGLPLPTSVALSSVHPASTFPAIQGASLPALTTQPSPLVSGGFPPPEEETHSQPVNPHSLHHLHAAYRVGMLALEMLGRRAHNDHPNNFSRSPPYTDDVKWLLGLAAKLGVNYVHQFCVGAAKGVLSPFVLQEIVMETLQRLSPAHAHNHLRAPAFHQLVQRCQQAYMQYIHHRLIHLTPADYDDFVNAIRSARSAFCLTPMGMMQFNDILQNLKRSKQTKELWQRVSLEMTTFSP
;
A
#
# COMPACT_ATOMS: atom_id res chain seq x y z
N MET A 1 -18.83 -41.57 3.68
CA MET A 1 -17.78 -41.71 2.65
C MET A 1 -16.82 -40.56 2.86
N GLU A 2 -15.67 -40.84 3.46
CA GLU A 2 -14.66 -39.82 3.74
C GLU A 2 -13.88 -39.58 2.44
N ILE A 3 -13.84 -38.32 1.99
CA ILE A 3 -13.00 -37.93 0.86
C ILE A 3 -11.57 -37.92 1.40
N GLY A 4 -10.76 -38.91 1.00
CA GLY A 4 -9.37 -39.01 1.42
C GLY A 4 -8.52 -37.85 0.89
N SER A 5 -7.39 -37.55 1.54
CA SER A 5 -6.46 -36.50 1.10
C SER A 5 -6.03 -36.67 -0.35
N ALA A 6 -5.73 -37.89 -0.78
CA ALA A 6 -5.42 -38.22 -2.19
C ALA A 6 -6.54 -37.85 -3.18
N ALA A 7 -7.81 -37.88 -2.78
CA ALA A 7 -8.92 -37.46 -3.64
C ALA A 7 -9.03 -35.92 -3.73
N LEU A 8 -8.64 -35.19 -2.67
CA LEU A 8 -8.46 -33.74 -2.76
C LEU A 8 -7.28 -33.40 -3.68
N THR A 9 -6.14 -34.08 -3.56
CA THR A 9 -4.97 -33.87 -4.43
C THR A 9 -5.31 -34.09 -5.91
N ILE A 10 -6.07 -35.14 -6.25
CA ILE A 10 -6.56 -35.34 -7.63
C ILE A 10 -7.47 -34.19 -8.07
N LEU A 11 -8.37 -33.72 -7.20
CA LEU A 11 -9.23 -32.57 -7.51
C LEU A 11 -8.44 -31.27 -7.73
N VAL A 12 -7.30 -31.04 -7.08
CA VAL A 12 -6.42 -29.87 -7.36
C VAL A 12 -6.03 -29.81 -8.84
N GLU A 13 -5.77 -30.95 -9.46
CA GLU A 13 -5.33 -31.04 -10.86
C GLU A 13 -6.48 -31.04 -11.88
N CYS A 14 -7.72 -31.41 -11.47
CA CYS A 14 -8.81 -31.69 -12.41
C CYS A 14 -10.21 -31.15 -12.02
N TRP A 15 -10.33 -30.18 -11.11
CA TRP A 15 -11.64 -29.59 -10.80
C TRP A 15 -12.16 -28.66 -11.90
N ASP A 16 -11.27 -28.03 -12.69
CA ASP A 16 -11.66 -27.13 -13.77
C ASP A 16 -12.46 -27.87 -14.86
N GLY A 17 -13.50 -27.23 -15.38
CA GLY A 17 -14.52 -27.84 -16.24
C GLY A 17 -15.46 -28.85 -15.54
N HIS A 18 -15.20 -29.24 -14.28
CA HIS A 18 -15.98 -30.23 -13.54
C HIS A 18 -16.76 -29.65 -12.34
N LEU A 19 -16.26 -28.59 -11.70
CA LEU A 19 -16.88 -27.89 -10.58
C LEU A 19 -16.72 -26.36 -10.76
N THR A 20 -17.62 -25.56 -10.20
CA THR A 20 -17.45 -24.10 -10.17
C THR A 20 -16.49 -23.67 -9.06
N PRO A 21 -15.76 -22.54 -9.20
CA PRO A 21 -14.82 -22.09 -8.17
C PRO A 21 -15.42 -21.97 -6.75
N PRO A 22 -16.67 -21.47 -6.55
CA PRO A 22 -17.31 -21.46 -5.23
C PRO A 22 -17.59 -22.86 -4.65
N GLU A 23 -17.95 -23.85 -5.48
CA GLU A 23 -18.15 -25.23 -5.03
C GLU A 23 -16.84 -25.85 -4.53
N VAL A 24 -15.72 -25.57 -5.21
CA VAL A 24 -14.39 -26.05 -4.83
C VAL A 24 -13.88 -25.34 -3.57
N ALA A 25 -14.08 -24.01 -3.46
CA ALA A 25 -13.77 -23.27 -2.24
C ALA A 25 -14.59 -23.75 -1.03
N SER A 26 -15.87 -24.07 -1.24
CA SER A 26 -16.76 -24.67 -0.23
C SER A 26 -16.35 -26.10 0.15
N LEU A 27 -15.86 -26.89 -0.80
CA LEU A 27 -15.29 -28.22 -0.53
C LEU A 27 -14.00 -28.13 0.31
N ALA A 28 -13.11 -27.18 -0.01
CA ALA A 28 -11.90 -26.92 0.74
C ALA A 28 -12.18 -26.46 2.18
N ASP A 29 -13.06 -25.46 2.38
CA ASP A 29 -13.50 -24.99 3.71
C ASP A 29 -14.22 -26.07 4.54
N ARG A 30 -14.72 -27.14 3.91
CA ARG A 30 -15.22 -28.32 4.62
C ARG A 30 -14.12 -29.32 4.97
N ALA A 31 -13.13 -29.51 4.09
CA ALA A 31 -12.03 -30.45 4.26
C ALA A 31 -10.96 -29.95 5.25
N SER A 32 -10.72 -28.64 5.34
CA SER A 32 -9.79 -28.00 6.29
C SER A 32 -10.17 -28.21 7.76
N ARG A 33 -11.42 -28.63 8.03
CA ARG A 33 -11.95 -28.93 9.38
C ARG A 33 -11.68 -30.37 9.82
N ALA A 34 -10.93 -31.14 9.03
CA ALA A 34 -10.49 -32.49 9.37
C ALA A 34 -9.45 -32.49 10.50
N ARG A 35 -9.26 -33.67 11.13
CA ARG A 35 -8.25 -33.87 12.19
C ARG A 35 -6.89 -34.35 11.68
N ASP A 36 -6.81 -34.75 10.41
CA ASP A 36 -5.58 -35.21 9.77
C ASP A 36 -4.87 -34.03 9.09
N SER A 37 -3.61 -33.78 9.45
CA SER A 37 -2.79 -32.71 8.87
C SER A 37 -2.65 -32.84 7.35
N ASN A 38 -2.59 -34.07 6.82
CA ASN A 38 -2.49 -34.28 5.37
C ASN A 38 -3.78 -33.87 4.65
N MET A 39 -4.94 -34.08 5.27
CA MET A 39 -6.23 -33.60 4.79
C MET A 39 -6.33 -32.08 4.82
N VAL A 40 -5.88 -31.44 5.91
CA VAL A 40 -5.89 -29.96 6.03
C VAL A 40 -4.95 -29.34 5.00
N ARG A 41 -3.77 -29.92 4.75
CA ARG A 41 -2.87 -29.45 3.70
C ARG A 41 -3.45 -29.61 2.30
N ALA A 42 -4.02 -30.78 1.98
CA ALA A 42 -4.67 -31.00 0.68
C ALA A 42 -5.90 -30.09 0.48
N ALA A 43 -6.60 -29.72 1.55
CA ALA A 43 -7.66 -28.72 1.53
C ALA A 43 -7.12 -27.31 1.24
N ALA A 44 -6.00 -26.91 1.85
CA ALA A 44 -5.36 -25.62 1.59
C ALA A 44 -4.77 -25.53 0.16
N GLU A 45 -4.22 -26.62 -0.37
CA GLU A 45 -3.78 -26.74 -1.76
C GLU A 45 -4.95 -26.63 -2.75
N LEU A 46 -6.11 -27.22 -2.41
CA LEU A 46 -7.35 -27.05 -3.17
C LEU A 46 -7.87 -25.61 -3.08
N ALA A 47 -7.87 -24.99 -1.90
CA ALA A 47 -8.26 -23.59 -1.71
C ALA A 47 -7.37 -22.63 -2.52
N LEU A 48 -6.06 -22.86 -2.55
CA LEU A 48 -5.09 -22.11 -3.35
C LEU A 48 -5.42 -22.20 -4.85
N SER A 49 -5.81 -23.38 -5.34
CA SER A 49 -6.17 -23.58 -6.75
C SER A 49 -7.40 -22.78 -7.19
N CYS A 50 -8.29 -22.38 -6.27
CA CYS A 50 -9.42 -21.51 -6.55
C CYS A 50 -9.04 -20.04 -6.74
N LEU A 51 -7.92 -19.58 -6.17
CA LEU A 51 -7.58 -18.15 -6.09
C LEU A 51 -7.27 -17.45 -7.43
N PRO A 52 -6.73 -18.11 -8.48
CA PRO A 52 -6.70 -17.53 -9.83
C PRO A 52 -8.10 -17.16 -10.37
N HIS A 53 -9.15 -17.76 -9.81
CA HIS A 53 -10.55 -17.50 -10.15
C HIS A 53 -11.24 -16.57 -9.13
N ALA A 54 -10.48 -15.77 -8.36
CA ALA A 54 -11.02 -14.86 -7.33
C ALA A 54 -12.07 -13.85 -7.85
N HIS A 55 -12.14 -13.58 -9.16
CA HIS A 55 -13.19 -12.76 -9.76
C HIS A 55 -14.58 -13.44 -9.77
N ALA A 56 -14.65 -14.76 -9.57
CA ALA A 56 -15.87 -15.57 -9.48
C ALA A 56 -16.20 -16.00 -8.04
N LEU A 57 -15.39 -15.61 -7.05
CA LEU A 57 -15.56 -15.90 -5.63
C LEU A 57 -16.10 -14.67 -4.89
N ASN A 58 -16.80 -14.89 -3.77
CA ASN A 58 -17.18 -13.81 -2.86
C ASN A 58 -16.06 -13.52 -1.82
N PRO A 59 -16.05 -12.33 -1.18
CA PRO A 59 -14.99 -11.94 -0.24
C PRO A 59 -14.71 -12.96 0.88
N ASN A 60 -15.74 -13.64 1.40
CA ASN A 60 -15.56 -14.61 2.48
C ASN A 60 -14.86 -15.90 2.01
N GLU A 61 -15.10 -16.32 0.77
CA GLU A 61 -14.44 -17.50 0.18
C GLU A 61 -12.95 -17.23 -0.02
N ILE A 62 -12.61 -16.06 -0.56
CA ILE A 62 -11.23 -15.63 -0.76
C ILE A 62 -10.51 -15.48 0.59
N GLN A 63 -11.15 -14.85 1.58
CA GLN A 63 -10.58 -14.70 2.93
C GLN A 63 -10.32 -16.06 3.60
N ARG A 64 -11.26 -17.03 3.50
CA ARG A 64 -11.05 -18.38 4.04
C ARG A 64 -9.94 -19.15 3.32
N ALA A 65 -9.79 -18.97 2.01
CA ALA A 65 -8.71 -19.58 1.25
C ALA A 65 -7.34 -18.97 1.63
N LEU A 66 -7.24 -17.65 1.80
CA LEU A 66 -6.04 -16.96 2.30
C LEU A 66 -5.66 -17.43 3.71
N VAL A 67 -6.63 -17.58 4.61
CA VAL A 67 -6.40 -18.12 5.98
C VAL A 67 -5.88 -19.55 5.92
N GLN A 68 -6.51 -20.45 5.14
CA GLN A 68 -6.04 -21.83 4.99
C GLN A 68 -4.60 -21.90 4.44
N CYS A 69 -4.24 -21.01 3.50
CA CYS A 69 -2.87 -20.92 2.99
C CYS A 69 -1.89 -20.41 4.06
N LYS A 70 -2.30 -19.43 4.87
CA LYS A 70 -1.52 -18.87 6.00
C LYS A 70 -1.29 -19.87 7.14
N GLU A 71 -2.22 -20.77 7.36
CA GLU A 71 -2.12 -21.83 8.38
C GLU A 71 -1.16 -22.97 7.97
N GLN A 72 -0.74 -23.03 6.69
CA GLN A 72 0.24 -24.00 6.20
C GLN A 72 1.68 -23.49 6.32
N ASP A 73 2.05 -22.51 5.48
CA ASP A 73 3.40 -21.96 5.41
C ASP A 73 3.41 -20.60 4.66
N ASN A 74 4.41 -19.76 4.95
CA ASN A 74 4.54 -18.44 4.33
C ASN A 74 4.57 -18.51 2.79
N LEU A 75 5.19 -19.54 2.22
CA LEU A 75 5.28 -19.73 0.76
C LEU A 75 3.92 -20.04 0.14
N MET A 76 3.05 -20.77 0.83
CA MET A 76 1.67 -20.99 0.39
C MET A 76 0.85 -19.69 0.47
N LEU A 77 1.05 -18.86 1.51
CA LEU A 77 0.43 -17.53 1.57
C LEU A 77 0.94 -16.59 0.46
N GLU A 78 2.25 -16.54 0.19
CA GLU A 78 2.81 -15.77 -0.92
C GLU A 78 2.17 -16.15 -2.27
N LYS A 79 2.03 -17.45 -2.54
CA LYS A 79 1.33 -17.96 -3.74
C LYS A 79 -0.15 -17.53 -3.77
N ALA A 80 -0.84 -17.60 -2.63
CA ALA A 80 -2.23 -17.21 -2.50
C ALA A 80 -2.44 -15.72 -2.78
N CYS A 81 -1.59 -14.86 -2.21
CA CYS A 81 -1.61 -13.42 -2.44
C CYS A 81 -1.27 -13.05 -3.89
N MET A 82 -0.29 -13.74 -4.53
CA MET A 82 0.00 -13.56 -5.96
C MET A 82 -1.16 -13.98 -6.86
N ALA A 83 -1.84 -15.09 -6.56
CA ALA A 83 -2.97 -15.58 -7.35
C ALA A 83 -4.16 -14.60 -7.36
N VAL A 84 -4.51 -14.03 -6.19
CA VAL A 84 -5.56 -13.01 -6.09
C VAL A 84 -5.16 -11.70 -6.78
N GLU A 85 -3.88 -11.29 -6.68
CA GLU A 85 -3.38 -10.11 -7.39
C GLU A 85 -3.51 -10.28 -8.92
N GLU A 86 -3.08 -11.42 -9.47
CA GLU A 86 -3.15 -11.70 -10.90
C GLU A 86 -4.60 -11.71 -11.40
N ALA A 87 -5.48 -12.41 -10.69
CA ALA A 87 -6.91 -12.45 -10.99
C ALA A 87 -7.57 -11.06 -11.00
N ALA A 88 -7.12 -10.16 -10.12
CA ALA A 88 -7.66 -8.81 -9.97
C ALA A 88 -7.25 -7.82 -11.08
N LYS A 89 -6.20 -8.10 -11.87
CA LYS A 89 -5.80 -7.22 -12.99
C LYS A 89 -6.89 -7.09 -14.05
N GLY A 90 -7.65 -8.17 -14.26
CA GLY A 90 -8.84 -8.17 -15.12
C GLY A 90 -10.04 -7.40 -14.56
N GLY A 91 -10.01 -7.02 -13.28
CA GLY A 91 -11.17 -6.53 -12.53
C GLY A 91 -11.94 -7.65 -11.84
N GLY A 92 -13.23 -7.44 -11.56
CA GLY A 92 -14.11 -8.40 -10.91
C GLY A 92 -13.87 -8.56 -9.39
N VAL A 93 -12.61 -8.70 -8.97
CA VAL A 93 -12.22 -8.80 -7.55
C VAL A 93 -12.63 -7.55 -6.75
N TYR A 94 -12.93 -7.74 -5.47
CA TYR A 94 -13.46 -6.74 -4.55
C TYR A 94 -12.33 -5.89 -3.91
N PRO A 95 -12.46 -4.55 -3.82
CA PRO A 95 -11.44 -3.69 -3.21
C PRO A 95 -11.06 -4.08 -1.78
N GLU A 96 -12.05 -4.43 -0.96
CA GLU A 96 -11.87 -4.88 0.43
C GLU A 96 -11.00 -6.15 0.53
N VAL A 97 -11.12 -7.06 -0.44
CA VAL A 97 -10.27 -8.27 -0.53
C VAL A 97 -8.84 -7.90 -0.93
N LEU A 98 -8.65 -6.87 -1.75
CA LEU A 98 -7.32 -6.43 -2.18
C LEU A 98 -6.60 -5.64 -1.07
N PHE A 99 -7.33 -4.88 -0.24
CA PHE A 99 -6.75 -4.32 0.98
C PHE A 99 -6.36 -5.43 1.98
N GLU A 100 -7.19 -6.46 2.18
CA GLU A 100 -6.83 -7.64 2.97
C GLU A 100 -5.56 -8.33 2.43
N VAL A 101 -5.45 -8.58 1.13
CA VAL A 101 -4.23 -9.15 0.52
C VAL A 101 -3.01 -8.23 0.68
N ALA A 102 -3.19 -6.91 0.63
CA ALA A 102 -2.12 -5.95 0.93
C ALA A 102 -1.64 -6.05 2.39
N HIS A 103 -2.55 -6.22 3.36
CA HIS A 103 -2.21 -6.49 4.76
C HIS A 103 -1.50 -7.83 4.94
N GLN A 104 -1.89 -8.89 4.21
CA GLN A 104 -1.19 -10.17 4.27
C GLN A 104 0.26 -10.09 3.72
N TRP A 105 0.48 -9.35 2.62
CA TRP A 105 1.84 -9.03 2.16
C TRP A 105 2.64 -8.22 3.18
N PHE A 106 2.00 -7.27 3.88
CA PHE A 106 2.69 -6.49 4.91
C PHE A 106 3.04 -7.32 6.14
N TRP A 107 2.16 -8.24 6.55
CA TRP A 107 2.43 -9.22 7.61
C TRP A 107 3.61 -10.14 7.24
N LEU A 108 3.68 -10.60 5.98
CA LEU A 108 4.84 -11.34 5.46
C LEU A 108 6.13 -10.49 5.47
N TYR A 109 6.04 -9.19 5.20
CA TYR A 109 7.18 -8.27 5.38
C TYR A 109 7.62 -8.20 6.85
N GLU A 110 6.69 -8.03 7.79
CA GLU A 110 7.02 -7.92 9.22
C GLU A 110 7.68 -9.18 9.76
N GLN A 111 7.19 -10.37 9.39
CA GLN A 111 7.83 -11.64 9.78
C GLN A 111 9.29 -11.72 9.30
N THR A 112 9.56 -11.40 8.02
CA THR A 112 10.92 -11.43 7.46
C THR A 112 11.81 -10.29 7.95
N ALA A 113 11.24 -9.14 8.35
CA ALA A 113 12.00 -7.99 8.84
C ALA A 113 12.34 -8.07 10.34
N VAL A 114 11.52 -8.74 11.15
CA VAL A 114 11.70 -8.85 12.61
C VAL A 114 12.55 -10.07 13.01
N HIS A 115 12.67 -11.09 12.16
CA HIS A 115 13.44 -12.31 12.44
C HIS A 115 14.69 -12.52 11.55
N PRO A 116 15.76 -11.71 11.67
CA PRO A 116 17.04 -11.99 11.04
C PRO A 116 17.84 -13.12 11.73
N TYR A 117 17.35 -13.67 12.84
CA TYR A 117 18.06 -14.60 13.73
C TYR A 117 17.69 -16.08 13.58
N HIS A 118 17.09 -16.50 12.46
CA HIS A 118 16.88 -17.94 12.23
C HIS A 118 18.16 -18.61 11.70
N THR A 119 18.99 -19.09 12.62
CA THR A 119 20.24 -19.79 12.31
C THR A 119 20.00 -21.08 11.53
N GLU A 120 20.67 -21.21 10.39
CA GLU A 120 20.75 -22.46 9.61
C GLU A 120 21.31 -23.63 10.45
N PRO A 121 20.60 -24.77 10.55
CA PRO A 121 21.06 -25.97 11.29
C PRO A 121 22.23 -26.74 10.64
N GLY A 122 23.38 -26.07 10.47
CA GLY A 122 24.71 -26.68 10.44
C GLY A 122 25.02 -27.73 9.36
N LEU A 123 25.50 -27.29 8.19
CA LEU A 123 26.41 -28.11 7.39
C LEU A 123 27.83 -28.07 7.99
N PRO A 124 28.48 -29.21 8.28
CA PRO A 124 29.87 -29.23 8.71
C PRO A 124 30.81 -28.95 7.55
N LEU A 125 31.64 -27.90 7.65
CA LEU A 125 32.73 -27.66 6.71
C LEU A 125 33.82 -28.74 6.86
N PRO A 126 34.49 -29.15 5.78
CA PRO A 126 35.60 -30.10 5.85
C PRO A 126 36.83 -29.47 6.51
N THR A 127 37.49 -30.20 7.41
CA THR A 127 38.68 -29.77 8.15
C THR A 127 39.86 -29.52 7.22
N SER A 128 40.18 -28.24 6.96
CA SER A 128 41.42 -27.86 6.27
C SER A 128 42.61 -27.94 7.25
N VAL A 129 43.48 -28.94 7.06
CA VAL A 129 44.75 -29.06 7.79
C VAL A 129 45.82 -28.21 7.12
N ALA A 130 46.37 -27.23 7.84
CA ALA A 130 47.45 -26.39 7.36
C ALA A 130 48.80 -27.13 7.36
N LEU A 131 49.57 -26.98 6.28
CA LEU A 131 50.99 -27.30 6.22
C LEU A 131 51.77 -26.15 5.55
N SER A 132 52.94 -25.85 6.10
CA SER A 132 53.70 -24.63 5.80
C SER A 132 54.83 -24.84 4.78
N SER A 133 55.19 -23.73 4.13
CA SER A 133 56.28 -23.57 3.15
C SER A 133 57.65 -24.16 3.53
N VAL A 134 58.38 -24.67 2.53
CA VAL A 134 59.84 -24.46 2.37
C VAL A 134 60.21 -24.32 0.88
N HIS A 135 61.21 -23.49 0.56
CA HIS A 135 61.83 -23.37 -0.79
C HIS A 135 62.98 -24.39 -1.00
N PRO A 136 63.53 -24.54 -2.23
CA PRO A 136 64.72 -23.74 -2.60
C PRO A 136 64.73 -23.20 -4.06
N ALA A 137 65.80 -22.48 -4.42
CA ALA A 137 66.06 -21.85 -5.74
C ALA A 137 66.73 -22.85 -6.74
N SER A 138 67.11 -22.54 -8.00
CA SER A 138 67.67 -21.31 -8.59
C SER A 138 67.88 -21.36 -10.13
N THR A 139 68.34 -20.24 -10.72
CA THR A 139 69.13 -20.10 -11.99
C THR A 139 68.47 -19.33 -13.17
N PHE A 140 69.29 -18.47 -13.83
CA PHE A 140 69.02 -17.51 -14.93
C PHE A 140 69.61 -18.03 -16.28
N PRO A 141 69.60 -17.33 -17.46
CA PRO A 141 69.13 -15.97 -17.85
C PRO A 141 68.11 -16.04 -19.05
N ALA A 142 67.89 -15.11 -20.00
CA ALA A 142 68.45 -13.80 -20.43
C ALA A 142 67.46 -13.01 -21.35
N ILE A 143 67.78 -11.74 -21.71
CA ILE A 143 67.48 -11.01 -22.98
C ILE A 143 66.02 -10.96 -23.49
N GLN A 144 65.33 -9.85 -23.80
CA GLN A 144 65.50 -8.36 -23.78
C GLN A 144 64.07 -7.73 -23.91
N GLY A 145 63.76 -6.42 -23.87
CA GLY A 145 64.54 -5.17 -23.73
C GLY A 145 63.71 -3.94 -24.22
N ALA A 146 64.03 -2.71 -23.75
CA ALA A 146 63.39 -1.40 -24.06
C ALA A 146 61.92 -1.19 -23.61
N SER A 147 61.44 0.01 -23.22
CA SER A 147 62.08 1.31 -22.90
C SER A 147 61.15 2.22 -22.05
N LEU A 148 61.75 3.11 -21.24
CA LEU A 148 61.15 4.24 -20.47
C LEU A 148 61.43 5.59 -21.17
N PRO A 149 61.00 6.83 -20.76
CA PRO A 149 60.53 7.33 -19.43
C PRO A 149 59.19 8.17 -19.53
N ALA A 150 58.72 9.06 -18.63
CA ALA A 150 59.31 9.81 -17.50
C ALA A 150 58.30 10.20 -16.37
N LEU A 151 58.72 11.02 -15.38
CA LEU A 151 58.07 11.23 -14.08
C LEU A 151 57.34 12.57 -13.89
N THR A 152 56.27 12.54 -13.08
CA THR A 152 55.67 13.63 -12.24
C THR A 152 54.61 12.99 -11.30
N THR A 153 54.37 13.34 -10.03
CA THR A 153 55.10 14.17 -9.04
C THR A 153 54.77 13.70 -7.59
N GLN A 154 55.30 14.37 -6.56
CA GLN A 154 55.07 14.18 -5.10
C GLN A 154 54.01 15.17 -4.53
N PRO A 155 53.67 15.17 -3.21
CA PRO A 155 53.75 14.10 -2.17
C PRO A 155 52.48 13.97 -1.28
N SER A 156 52.47 12.99 -0.37
CA SER A 156 51.61 12.96 0.83
C SER A 156 52.44 13.13 2.11
N PRO A 157 52.02 13.92 3.11
CA PRO A 157 52.68 14.00 4.42
C PRO A 157 52.20 12.90 5.39
N LEU A 158 53.06 12.54 6.35
CA LEU A 158 52.80 11.54 7.38
C LEU A 158 52.44 12.20 8.73
N VAL A 159 51.57 11.51 9.49
CA VAL A 159 51.44 11.57 10.97
C VAL A 159 51.11 12.92 11.62
N SER A 160 49.94 12.99 12.24
CA SER A 160 49.78 13.46 13.62
C SER A 160 48.58 12.76 14.27
N GLY A 161 48.71 12.37 15.54
CA GLY A 161 47.69 11.59 16.25
C GLY A 161 46.63 12.46 16.92
N GLY A 162 45.43 11.92 17.04
CA GLY A 162 44.31 12.50 17.78
C GLY A 162 43.25 11.44 18.06
N PHE A 163 42.59 11.57 19.21
CA PHE A 163 41.55 10.71 19.79
C PHE A 163 40.64 9.97 18.79
N PRO A 164 40.28 8.68 19.07
CA PRO A 164 39.15 8.07 18.37
C PRO A 164 37.87 8.85 18.70
N PRO A 165 37.02 9.19 17.70
CA PRO A 165 35.66 9.66 17.97
C PRO A 165 34.82 8.52 18.57
N PRO A 166 33.71 8.82 19.27
CA PRO A 166 32.81 7.80 19.76
C PRO A 166 32.19 7.01 18.60
N GLU A 167 32.10 5.69 18.77
CA GLU A 167 31.47 4.80 17.80
C GLU A 167 29.94 4.94 17.89
N GLU A 168 29.37 5.87 17.11
CA GLU A 168 27.95 5.80 16.75
C GLU A 168 27.74 4.60 15.80
N GLU A 169 27.63 3.41 16.38
CA GLU A 169 27.14 2.20 15.71
C GLU A 169 25.69 2.39 15.24
N THR A 170 25.52 3.14 14.15
CA THR A 170 24.34 3.07 13.30
C THR A 170 24.39 1.73 12.56
N HIS A 171 24.04 0.68 13.31
CA HIS A 171 24.22 -0.74 13.01
C HIS A 171 23.34 -1.15 11.80
N SER A 172 23.82 -0.75 10.62
CA SER A 172 23.11 -0.75 9.34
C SER A 172 23.08 -2.16 8.75
N GLN A 173 22.30 -3.06 9.37
CA GLN A 173 22.10 -4.41 8.89
C GLN A 173 21.57 -4.37 7.45
N PRO A 174 22.13 -5.18 6.53
CA PRO A 174 21.69 -5.21 5.14
C PRO A 174 20.24 -5.72 5.08
N VAL A 175 19.33 -4.87 4.62
CA VAL A 175 17.90 -5.19 4.57
C VAL A 175 17.69 -6.39 3.65
N ASN A 176 17.17 -7.49 4.21
CA ASN A 176 16.93 -8.74 3.47
C ASN A 176 16.08 -8.45 2.21
N PRO A 177 16.55 -8.78 0.99
CA PRO A 177 15.84 -8.43 -0.25
C PRO A 177 14.42 -9.01 -0.34
N HIS A 178 14.15 -10.15 0.32
CA HIS A 178 12.80 -10.72 0.39
C HIS A 178 11.82 -9.84 1.18
N SER A 179 12.26 -9.18 2.25
CA SER A 179 11.37 -8.27 3.00
C SER A 179 11.01 -7.05 2.16
N LEU A 180 11.96 -6.48 1.41
CA LEU A 180 11.67 -5.38 0.47
C LEU A 180 10.73 -5.80 -0.67
N HIS A 181 10.78 -7.06 -1.13
CA HIS A 181 9.79 -7.57 -2.07
C HIS A 181 8.37 -7.56 -1.47
N HIS A 182 8.21 -8.05 -0.23
CA HIS A 182 6.91 -8.10 0.45
C HIS A 182 6.34 -6.70 0.73
N LEU A 183 7.19 -5.75 1.12
CA LEU A 183 6.79 -4.36 1.35
C LEU A 183 6.31 -3.66 0.06
N HIS A 184 6.99 -3.91 -1.07
CA HIS A 184 6.55 -3.41 -2.38
C HIS A 184 5.28 -4.12 -2.88
N ALA A 185 5.12 -5.43 -2.61
CA ALA A 185 3.93 -6.18 -2.98
C ALA A 185 2.69 -5.67 -2.22
N ALA A 186 2.80 -5.42 -0.91
CA ALA A 186 1.75 -4.80 -0.11
C ALA A 186 1.25 -3.49 -0.72
N TYR A 187 2.18 -2.57 -1.05
CA TYR A 187 1.82 -1.31 -1.69
C TYR A 187 1.18 -1.51 -3.07
N ARG A 188 1.74 -2.42 -3.89
CA ARG A 188 1.27 -2.71 -5.26
C ARG A 188 -0.17 -3.22 -5.27
N VAL A 189 -0.51 -4.15 -4.38
CA VAL A 189 -1.90 -4.65 -4.24
C VAL A 189 -2.81 -3.59 -3.62
N GLY A 190 -2.35 -2.81 -2.64
CA GLY A 190 -3.13 -1.70 -2.08
C GLY A 190 -3.49 -0.63 -3.13
N MET A 191 -2.57 -0.34 -4.05
CA MET A 191 -2.84 0.54 -5.19
C MET A 191 -3.83 -0.06 -6.20
N LEU A 192 -3.81 -1.39 -6.40
CA LEU A 192 -4.81 -2.09 -7.22
C LEU A 192 -6.20 -2.06 -6.54
N ALA A 193 -6.27 -2.19 -5.21
CA ALA A 193 -7.49 -2.00 -4.43
C ALA A 193 -8.08 -0.59 -4.62
N LEU A 194 -7.21 0.42 -4.56
CA LEU A 194 -7.56 1.83 -4.77
C LEU A 194 -8.03 2.12 -6.20
N GLU A 195 -7.51 1.40 -7.21
CA GLU A 195 -8.04 1.44 -8.57
C GLU A 195 -9.42 0.74 -8.67
N MET A 196 -9.60 -0.42 -8.03
CA MET A 196 -10.90 -1.11 -8.02
C MET A 196 -11.99 -0.30 -7.33
N LEU A 197 -11.67 0.47 -6.27
CA LEU A 197 -12.57 1.49 -5.72
C LEU A 197 -13.02 2.45 -6.83
N GLY A 198 -12.07 3.04 -7.58
CA GLY A 198 -12.35 3.99 -8.65
C GLY A 198 -13.19 3.42 -9.80
N ARG A 199 -12.96 2.16 -10.18
CA ARG A 199 -13.78 1.47 -11.19
C ARG A 199 -15.22 1.27 -10.72
N ARG A 200 -15.44 0.91 -9.44
CA ARG A 200 -16.79 0.71 -8.85
C ARG A 200 -17.51 2.02 -8.51
N ALA A 201 -16.74 3.06 -8.21
CA ALA A 201 -17.17 4.40 -7.82
C ALA A 201 -17.99 5.19 -8.86
N HIS A 202 -18.04 4.73 -10.11
CA HIS A 202 -18.79 5.38 -11.20
C HIS A 202 -20.31 5.18 -11.12
N ASN A 203 -20.81 4.47 -10.10
CA ASN A 203 -22.24 4.40 -9.79
C ASN A 203 -22.60 5.57 -8.85
N ASP A 204 -23.34 6.56 -9.35
CA ASP A 204 -23.80 7.74 -8.59
C ASP A 204 -24.81 7.33 -7.49
N HIS A 205 -24.28 6.93 -6.33
CA HIS A 205 -25.07 6.47 -5.19
C HIS A 205 -24.94 7.47 -4.02
N PRO A 206 -26.03 7.85 -3.33
CA PRO A 206 -25.98 8.90 -2.32
C PRO A 206 -25.06 8.58 -1.12
N ASN A 207 -24.81 7.29 -0.86
CA ASN A 207 -23.88 6.81 0.17
C ASN A 207 -22.39 7.10 -0.15
N ASN A 208 -22.06 7.49 -1.39
CA ASN A 208 -20.69 7.82 -1.84
C ASN A 208 -20.06 8.96 -1.03
N PHE A 209 -20.88 9.79 -0.37
CA PHE A 209 -20.45 10.93 0.45
C PHE A 209 -20.41 10.66 1.97
N SER A 210 -20.43 9.39 2.41
CA SER A 210 -20.23 9.07 3.83
C SER A 210 -18.97 9.74 4.39
N ARG A 211 -19.02 10.25 5.64
CA ARG A 211 -17.83 10.77 6.33
C ARG A 211 -16.81 9.68 6.63
N SER A 212 -17.28 8.45 6.84
CA SER A 212 -16.46 7.26 7.13
C SER A 212 -16.94 6.06 6.29
N PRO A 213 -16.57 5.97 5.01
CA PRO A 213 -16.66 4.74 4.22
C PRO A 213 -15.87 3.59 4.87
N PRO A 214 -16.23 2.31 4.64
CA PRO A 214 -15.55 1.18 5.29
C PRO A 214 -14.05 1.08 4.93
N TYR A 215 -13.64 1.54 3.74
CA TYR A 215 -12.25 1.53 3.27
C TYR A 215 -11.37 2.67 3.87
N THR A 216 -11.88 3.48 4.79
CA THR A 216 -11.18 4.71 5.25
C THR A 216 -9.82 4.40 5.86
N ASP A 217 -9.77 3.39 6.75
CA ASP A 217 -8.57 3.10 7.52
C ASP A 217 -7.52 2.37 6.68
N ASP A 218 -7.93 1.52 5.73
CA ASP A 218 -7.04 0.89 4.74
C ASP A 218 -6.37 1.93 3.83
N VAL A 219 -7.11 2.95 3.39
CA VAL A 219 -6.56 4.01 2.53
C VAL A 219 -5.58 4.92 3.31
N LYS A 220 -5.83 5.18 4.61
CA LYS A 220 -4.88 5.87 5.51
C LYS A 220 -3.64 5.03 5.78
N TRP A 221 -3.81 3.74 6.06
CA TRP A 221 -2.72 2.78 6.22
C TRP A 221 -1.85 2.72 4.95
N LEU A 222 -2.47 2.70 3.77
CA LEU A 222 -1.76 2.71 2.49
C LEU A 222 -0.99 4.02 2.24
N LEU A 223 -1.48 5.18 2.70
CA LEU A 223 -0.70 6.43 2.73
C LEU A 223 0.50 6.31 3.67
N GLY A 224 0.33 5.68 4.83
CA GLY A 224 1.42 5.39 5.76
C GLY A 224 2.50 4.50 5.15
N LEU A 225 2.09 3.43 4.45
CA LEU A 225 2.96 2.54 3.70
C LEU A 225 3.67 3.26 2.53
N ALA A 226 2.94 4.09 1.78
CA ALA A 226 3.49 4.92 0.72
C ALA A 226 4.57 5.88 1.26
N ALA A 227 4.35 6.50 2.41
CA ALA A 227 5.32 7.38 3.06
C ALA A 227 6.56 6.60 3.57
N LYS A 228 6.38 5.37 4.04
CA LYS A 228 7.49 4.46 4.43
C LYS A 228 8.35 4.04 3.23
N LEU A 229 7.75 3.90 2.04
CA LEU A 229 8.45 3.61 0.78
C LEU A 229 9.03 4.87 0.10
N GLY A 230 8.52 6.05 0.43
CA GLY A 230 9.09 7.35 0.05
C GLY A 230 8.27 8.15 -0.97
N VAL A 231 8.72 9.38 -1.25
CA VAL A 231 7.95 10.43 -1.94
C VAL A 231 7.35 10.02 -3.29
N ASN A 232 8.01 9.14 -4.06
CA ASN A 232 7.49 8.66 -5.34
C ASN A 232 6.25 7.77 -5.18
N TYR A 233 6.21 6.95 -4.13
CA TYR A 233 5.05 6.13 -3.77
C TYR A 233 3.91 7.00 -3.23
N VAL A 234 4.22 8.05 -2.46
CA VAL A 234 3.24 9.07 -2.03
C VAL A 234 2.61 9.78 -3.24
N HIS A 235 3.41 10.18 -4.24
CA HIS A 235 2.88 10.78 -5.47
C HIS A 235 2.00 9.80 -6.27
N GLN A 236 2.42 8.54 -6.45
CA GLN A 236 1.60 7.53 -7.11
C GLN A 236 0.26 7.31 -6.35
N PHE A 237 0.32 7.24 -5.02
CA PHE A 237 -0.85 7.12 -4.15
C PHE A 237 -1.80 8.32 -4.29
N CYS A 238 -1.30 9.56 -4.37
CA CYS A 238 -2.14 10.74 -4.59
C CYS A 238 -2.94 10.65 -5.90
N VAL A 239 -2.31 10.18 -6.99
CA VAL A 239 -2.98 9.97 -8.29
C VAL A 239 -3.99 8.81 -8.24
N GLY A 240 -3.71 7.77 -7.45
CA GLY A 240 -4.67 6.69 -7.17
C GLY A 240 -5.88 7.18 -6.38
N ALA A 241 -5.66 7.86 -5.25
CA ALA A 241 -6.70 8.38 -4.37
C ALA A 241 -7.59 9.42 -5.07
N ALA A 242 -7.01 10.26 -5.94
CA ALA A 242 -7.74 11.21 -6.78
C ALA A 242 -8.72 10.54 -7.78
N LYS A 243 -8.56 9.24 -8.05
CA LYS A 243 -9.48 8.44 -8.91
C LYS A 243 -10.37 7.51 -8.08
N GLY A 244 -9.83 6.93 -7.00
CA GLY A 244 -10.46 5.90 -6.19
C GLY A 244 -11.43 6.42 -5.13
N VAL A 245 -11.11 7.52 -4.46
CA VAL A 245 -11.88 8.00 -3.31
C VAL A 245 -12.99 8.96 -3.76
N LEU A 246 -14.18 8.77 -3.19
CA LEU A 246 -15.36 9.62 -3.43
C LEU A 246 -15.66 10.57 -2.27
N SER A 247 -15.44 10.15 -1.03
CA SER A 247 -15.77 10.98 0.13
C SER A 247 -14.87 12.22 0.18
N PRO A 248 -15.44 13.45 0.16
CA PRO A 248 -14.64 14.67 0.25
C PRO A 248 -13.93 14.81 1.59
N PHE A 249 -14.50 14.22 2.65
CA PHE A 249 -13.94 14.21 3.99
C PHE A 249 -12.68 13.34 4.04
N VAL A 250 -12.75 12.11 3.54
CA VAL A 250 -11.57 11.21 3.43
C VAL A 250 -10.51 11.81 2.51
N LEU A 251 -10.91 12.40 1.37
CA LEU A 251 -9.98 13.15 0.50
C LEU A 251 -9.29 14.30 1.23
N GLN A 252 -9.99 15.05 2.09
CA GLN A 252 -9.39 16.12 2.87
C GLN A 252 -8.41 15.58 3.93
N GLU A 253 -8.76 14.51 4.63
CA GLU A 253 -7.87 13.87 5.60
C GLU A 253 -6.58 13.38 4.92
N ILE A 254 -6.70 12.71 3.76
CA ILE A 254 -5.55 12.29 2.93
C ILE A 254 -4.70 13.49 2.50
N VAL A 255 -5.33 14.58 2.04
CA VAL A 255 -4.64 15.83 1.65
C VAL A 255 -3.83 16.42 2.81
N MET A 256 -4.43 16.51 4.01
CA MET A 256 -3.79 17.07 5.20
C MET A 256 -2.68 16.16 5.73
N GLU A 257 -2.91 14.85 5.81
CA GLU A 257 -1.92 13.88 6.27
C GLU A 257 -0.73 13.80 5.31
N THR A 258 -0.98 13.87 4.00
CA THR A 258 0.09 13.95 2.98
C THR A 258 0.93 15.21 3.16
N LEU A 259 0.33 16.37 3.45
CA LEU A 259 1.07 17.62 3.73
C LEU A 259 1.85 17.60 5.05
N GLN A 260 1.49 16.72 6.00
CA GLN A 260 2.25 16.51 7.24
C GLN A 260 3.41 15.52 7.05
N ARG A 261 3.20 14.46 6.24
CA ARG A 261 4.20 13.42 5.94
C ARG A 261 5.26 13.91 4.94
N LEU A 262 4.90 14.80 4.02
CA LEU A 262 5.84 15.51 3.15
C LEU A 262 6.47 16.68 3.93
N SER A 263 7.79 16.82 3.87
CA SER A 263 8.55 17.75 4.73
C SER A 263 7.97 19.18 4.69
N PRO A 264 7.59 19.79 5.83
CA PRO A 264 6.90 21.09 5.84
C PRO A 264 7.76 22.23 5.27
N ALA A 265 9.09 22.12 5.36
CA ALA A 265 10.04 23.04 4.71
C ALA A 265 9.88 23.11 3.18
N HIS A 266 9.31 22.07 2.56
CA HIS A 266 9.13 21.94 1.12
C HIS A 266 7.65 21.89 0.69
N ALA A 267 6.70 22.16 1.58
CA ALA A 267 5.26 22.07 1.29
C ALA A 267 4.84 22.87 0.04
N HIS A 268 5.41 24.06 -0.19
CA HIS A 268 5.18 24.87 -1.40
C HIS A 268 5.67 24.24 -2.71
N ASN A 269 6.60 23.29 -2.66
CA ASN A 269 7.05 22.53 -3.83
C ASN A 269 6.15 21.30 -4.04
N HIS A 270 5.73 20.63 -2.96
CA HIS A 270 4.76 19.54 -3.03
C HIS A 270 3.38 20.00 -3.52
N LEU A 271 2.92 21.19 -3.13
CA LEU A 271 1.69 21.83 -3.66
C LEU A 271 1.72 22.07 -5.18
N ARG A 272 2.92 22.13 -5.79
CA ARG A 272 3.12 22.26 -7.24
C ARG A 272 3.32 20.91 -7.94
N ALA A 273 3.46 19.80 -7.20
CA ALA A 273 3.59 18.47 -7.79
C ALA A 273 2.27 18.05 -8.46
N PRO A 274 2.25 17.67 -9.76
CA PRO A 274 1.00 17.36 -10.47
C PRO A 274 0.13 16.30 -9.79
N ALA A 275 0.77 15.30 -9.16
CA ALA A 275 0.10 14.27 -8.38
C ALA A 275 -0.70 14.81 -7.19
N PHE A 276 -0.12 15.74 -6.42
CA PHE A 276 -0.80 16.35 -5.28
C PHE A 276 -1.85 17.37 -5.74
N HIS A 277 -1.57 18.10 -6.81
CA HIS A 277 -2.54 19.02 -7.41
C HIS A 277 -3.83 18.29 -7.86
N GLN A 278 -3.72 17.12 -8.50
CA GLN A 278 -4.87 16.28 -8.86
C GLN A 278 -5.68 15.84 -7.64
N LEU A 279 -5.03 15.45 -6.56
CA LEU A 279 -5.69 15.06 -5.30
C LEU A 279 -6.46 16.23 -4.66
N VAL A 280 -5.85 17.42 -4.57
CA VAL A 280 -6.51 18.63 -4.06
C VAL A 280 -7.68 19.04 -4.97
N GLN A 281 -7.49 19.01 -6.29
CA GLN A 281 -8.55 19.29 -7.26
C GLN A 281 -9.72 18.31 -7.14
N ARG A 282 -9.45 17.01 -6.90
CA ARG A 282 -10.48 16.01 -6.64
C ARG A 282 -11.23 16.28 -5.34
N CYS A 283 -10.53 16.61 -4.25
CA CYS A 283 -11.14 16.98 -2.98
C CYS A 283 -12.10 18.18 -3.14
N GLN A 284 -11.65 19.23 -3.84
CA GLN A 284 -12.45 20.40 -4.17
C GLN A 284 -13.70 20.04 -5.00
N GLN A 285 -13.56 19.21 -6.04
CA GLN A 285 -14.68 18.72 -6.85
C GLN A 285 -15.68 17.89 -6.03
N ALA A 286 -15.21 16.96 -5.21
CA ALA A 286 -16.05 16.13 -4.35
C ALA A 286 -16.84 16.99 -3.34
N TYR A 287 -16.23 18.06 -2.81
CA TYR A 287 -16.96 19.04 -1.99
C TYR A 287 -18.01 19.82 -2.78
N MET A 288 -17.73 20.24 -4.02
CA MET A 288 -18.76 20.89 -4.88
C MET A 288 -19.97 19.96 -5.10
N GLN A 289 -19.71 18.69 -5.43
CA GLN A 289 -20.77 17.69 -5.66
C GLN A 289 -21.57 17.43 -4.37
N TYR A 290 -20.89 17.23 -3.24
CA TYR A 290 -21.53 17.03 -1.94
C TYR A 290 -22.40 18.21 -1.51
N ILE A 291 -21.87 19.44 -1.60
CA ILE A 291 -22.58 20.67 -1.23
C ILE A 291 -23.83 20.82 -2.09
N HIS A 292 -23.71 20.65 -3.41
CA HIS A 292 -24.84 20.73 -4.33
C HIS A 292 -25.92 19.67 -4.04
N HIS A 293 -25.52 18.41 -3.84
CA HIS A 293 -26.44 17.31 -3.52
C HIS A 293 -27.16 17.53 -2.17
N ARG A 294 -26.43 17.90 -1.10
CA ARG A 294 -27.04 18.19 0.20
C ARG A 294 -28.01 19.37 0.12
N LEU A 295 -27.73 20.38 -0.69
CA LEU A 295 -28.58 21.58 -0.78
C LEU A 295 -29.98 21.31 -1.35
N ILE A 296 -30.13 20.30 -2.20
CA ILE A 296 -31.42 19.88 -2.79
C ILE A 296 -32.33 19.23 -1.74
N HIS A 297 -31.75 18.54 -0.76
CA HIS A 297 -32.46 17.72 0.24
C HIS A 297 -32.30 18.23 1.68
N LEU A 298 -31.89 19.49 1.86
CA LEU A 298 -31.53 20.04 3.17
C LEU A 298 -32.76 20.33 4.05
N THR A 299 -32.79 19.76 5.25
CA THR A 299 -33.77 20.13 6.29
C THR A 299 -33.15 21.05 7.35
N PRO A 300 -33.94 21.75 8.18
CA PRO A 300 -33.41 22.56 9.28
C PRO A 300 -32.59 21.77 10.32
N ALA A 301 -32.80 20.45 10.43
CA ALA A 301 -32.00 19.59 11.31
C ALA A 301 -30.59 19.32 10.74
N ASP A 302 -30.40 19.44 9.42
CA ASP A 302 -29.11 19.26 8.75
C ASP A 302 -28.20 20.49 8.82
N TYR A 303 -28.72 21.65 9.25
CA TYR A 303 -28.06 22.95 9.07
C TYR A 303 -26.67 23.01 9.72
N ASP A 304 -26.52 22.55 10.95
CA ASP A 304 -25.24 22.62 11.65
C ASP A 304 -24.21 21.63 11.07
N ASP A 305 -24.68 20.50 10.57
CA ASP A 305 -23.85 19.50 9.88
C ASP A 305 -23.42 19.95 8.48
N PHE A 306 -24.24 20.76 7.81
CA PHE A 306 -23.91 21.47 6.58
C PHE A 306 -22.92 22.62 6.83
N VAL A 307 -23.13 23.44 7.87
CA VAL A 307 -22.18 24.50 8.29
C VAL A 307 -20.81 23.88 8.62
N ASN A 308 -20.78 22.77 9.35
CA ASN A 308 -19.57 22.00 9.62
C ASN A 308 -18.87 21.56 8.31
N ALA A 309 -19.62 21.04 7.33
CA ALA A 309 -19.05 20.64 6.05
C ALA A 309 -18.57 21.82 5.19
N ILE A 310 -19.21 23.00 5.26
CA ILE A 310 -18.72 24.23 4.62
C ILE A 310 -17.40 24.70 5.28
N ARG A 311 -17.28 24.59 6.60
CA ARG A 311 -16.03 24.88 7.33
C ARG A 311 -14.90 23.95 6.89
N SER A 312 -15.16 22.64 6.80
CA SER A 312 -14.20 21.66 6.26
C SER A 312 -13.82 21.99 4.82
N ALA A 313 -14.81 22.16 3.93
CA ALA A 313 -14.60 22.48 2.51
C ALA A 313 -13.68 23.69 2.31
N ARG A 314 -13.86 24.77 3.08
CA ARG A 314 -13.00 25.97 3.02
C ARG A 314 -11.51 25.64 3.17
N SER A 315 -11.16 24.69 4.04
CA SER A 315 -9.76 24.27 4.25
C SER A 315 -9.16 23.50 3.08
N ALA A 316 -9.98 22.79 2.29
CA ALA A 316 -9.55 22.17 1.03
C ALA A 316 -9.48 23.19 -0.11
N PHE A 317 -10.43 24.14 -0.17
CA PHE A 317 -10.46 25.19 -1.19
C PHE A 317 -9.35 26.24 -1.01
N CYS A 318 -8.89 26.53 0.20
CA CYS A 318 -7.81 27.50 0.43
C CYS A 318 -6.41 27.04 -0.01
N LEU A 319 -6.25 25.75 -0.36
CA LEU A 319 -4.99 25.19 -0.87
C LEU A 319 -4.64 25.65 -2.29
N THR A 320 -5.59 26.19 -3.05
CA THR A 320 -5.34 26.73 -4.40
C THR A 320 -6.06 28.07 -4.63
N PRO A 321 -5.48 29.03 -5.37
CA PRO A 321 -6.15 30.30 -5.68
C PRO A 321 -7.48 30.12 -6.43
N MET A 322 -7.54 29.15 -7.35
CA MET A 322 -8.79 28.81 -8.05
C MET A 322 -9.82 28.13 -7.15
N GLY A 323 -9.39 27.36 -6.15
CA GLY A 323 -10.28 26.78 -5.15
C GLY A 323 -10.98 27.86 -4.32
N MET A 324 -10.25 28.90 -3.91
CA MET A 324 -10.86 30.06 -3.24
C MET A 324 -11.86 30.82 -4.11
N MET A 325 -11.65 30.89 -5.43
CA MET A 325 -12.65 31.47 -6.35
C MET A 325 -13.93 30.62 -6.37
N GLN A 326 -13.80 29.31 -6.58
CA GLN A 326 -14.93 28.36 -6.57
C GLN A 326 -15.69 28.39 -5.24
N PHE A 327 -14.99 28.46 -4.10
CA PHE A 327 -15.62 28.55 -2.78
C PHE A 327 -16.40 29.87 -2.60
N ASN A 328 -15.86 30.99 -3.07
CA ASN A 328 -16.60 32.25 -3.06
C ASN A 328 -17.86 32.20 -3.92
N ASP A 329 -17.83 31.55 -5.08
CA ASP A 329 -19.02 31.36 -5.93
C ASP A 329 -20.09 30.50 -5.23
N ILE A 330 -19.70 29.43 -4.52
CA ILE A 330 -20.61 28.64 -3.67
C ILE A 330 -21.27 29.54 -2.62
N LEU A 331 -20.48 30.37 -1.91
CA LEU A 331 -21.01 31.29 -0.90
C LEU A 331 -21.97 32.33 -1.51
N GLN A 332 -21.68 32.89 -2.69
CA GLN A 332 -22.60 33.82 -3.36
C GLN A 332 -23.91 33.11 -3.79
N ASN A 333 -23.85 31.85 -4.21
CA ASN A 333 -25.05 31.07 -4.55
C ASN A 333 -25.91 30.79 -3.30
N LEU A 334 -25.29 30.41 -2.16
CA LEU A 334 -25.97 30.25 -0.87
C LEU A 334 -26.60 31.56 -0.37
N LYS A 335 -25.95 32.70 -0.61
CA LYS A 335 -26.45 34.05 -0.27
C LYS A 335 -27.61 34.51 -1.17
N ARG A 336 -27.63 34.10 -2.44
CA ARG A 336 -28.64 34.52 -3.44
C ARG A 336 -29.93 33.70 -3.38
N SER A 337 -29.89 32.44 -2.95
CA SER A 337 -31.10 31.63 -2.83
C SER A 337 -32.00 32.11 -1.69
N LYS A 338 -33.31 32.13 -1.93
CA LYS A 338 -34.32 32.54 -0.93
C LYS A 338 -34.58 31.45 0.12
N GLN A 339 -34.33 30.18 -0.22
CA GLN A 339 -34.57 29.03 0.66
C GLN A 339 -33.48 28.90 1.74
N THR A 340 -32.26 29.33 1.44
CA THR A 340 -31.08 29.18 2.29
C THR A 340 -30.81 30.38 3.20
N LYS A 341 -31.78 31.28 3.43
CA LYS A 341 -31.55 32.54 4.18
C LYS A 341 -31.02 32.33 5.60
N GLU A 342 -31.63 31.43 6.37
CA GLU A 342 -31.21 31.13 7.74
C GLU A 342 -29.86 30.39 7.76
N LEU A 343 -29.71 29.39 6.88
CA LEU A 343 -28.45 28.68 6.66
C LEU A 343 -27.31 29.65 6.32
N TRP A 344 -27.56 30.64 5.45
CA TRP A 344 -26.60 31.68 5.11
C TRP A 344 -26.23 32.55 6.30
N GLN A 345 -27.16 32.85 7.22
CA GLN A 345 -26.82 33.55 8.47
C GLN A 345 -25.87 32.72 9.34
N ARG A 346 -26.13 31.41 9.52
CA ARG A 346 -25.23 30.50 10.25
C ARG A 346 -23.85 30.39 9.58
N VAL A 347 -23.82 30.12 8.27
CA VAL A 347 -22.57 30.04 7.47
C VAL A 347 -21.80 31.37 7.50
N SER A 348 -22.46 32.51 7.36
CA SER A 348 -21.80 33.82 7.35
C SER A 348 -21.21 34.18 8.72
N LEU A 349 -21.87 33.80 9.82
CA LEU A 349 -21.33 33.95 11.18
C LEU A 349 -20.11 33.06 11.37
N GLU A 350 -20.21 31.78 11.02
CA GLU A 350 -19.11 30.81 11.09
C GLU A 350 -17.86 31.28 10.32
N MET A 351 -18.05 31.80 9.10
CA MET A 351 -16.94 32.30 8.27
C MET A 351 -16.30 33.57 8.82
N THR A 352 -17.01 34.41 9.59
CA THR A 352 -16.42 35.60 10.24
C THR A 352 -15.80 35.29 11.60
N THR A 353 -16.30 34.30 12.35
CA THR A 353 -15.72 33.87 13.63
C THR A 353 -14.35 33.20 13.44
N PHE A 354 -14.16 32.45 12.36
CA PHE A 354 -12.88 31.81 12.02
C PHE A 354 -12.21 32.49 10.81
N SER A 355 -11.66 33.69 11.01
CA SER A 355 -10.52 34.15 10.18
C SER A 355 -9.25 33.40 10.60
N PRO A 356 -8.31 33.09 9.68
CA PRO A 356 -6.92 32.85 10.07
C PRO A 356 -6.28 34.14 10.61
#